data_AF-A0A9P6DRQ3-F1
#
_entry.id   AF-A0A9P6DRQ3-F1
#
_cell.length_a   1.000
_cell.length_b   1.000
_cell.length_c   1.000
_cell.angle_alpha   90.00
_cell.angle_beta   90.00
_cell.angle_gamma   90.00
#
_symmetry.space_group_name_H-M   'P 1'
#
loop_
_entity.id
_entity.type
_entity.pdbx_description
1 polymer ?
#
loop_
_entity_poly.entity_id
_entity_poly.type
_entity_poly.pdbx_seq_one_letter_code
_entity_poly.pdbx_strand_id
1 'polypeptide(L)'
;MADQSSPAVDAANETLAGLRLSIDSNGNGLPSLLSSPSVPQVNGIKSSGHNESGQIALLQEELERTRAEKGALDAQYHILLEKVTAMRTTLGNKLRQDAEELDRREQLIQSLTARTDDLQITVDTLNAELIASNDEVERVSRELDAIRSRALEDNAYESSLREREAAEFERVRREKDEWERVAMEERVRSEEYRAQAESLQRDLEVESAERKSQAQEVLKERQTAANLQSVLEDFQSVKELEIRQAVSDVETQLRSATALLAEFKHRAYMAEDKLSSSSANAQLVSKLEKEVKEKSLLIGKLRHETVIINEHLTEALRRLRTSSSDSTVDRRLITNMLLQFLTTSRGDGKRFEMLSIFSSILSWDDSERERAGLQRAGTGTNAPPSLGGRRVSSGSKIPDLDKADEPESFSKMWVEFLLKESATASAPVPSPNITNSTSSPTTPTSLSHSNLGERRTSLNPPRSLRVPSPNDAAAGSSNLPSLASPTLATAPRRDPSEPGIH
;
A
#
# COMPACT_ATOMS: atom_id res chain seq x y z
N MET A 1 -53.73 -21.24 -76.06
CA MET A 1 -52.63 -22.12 -76.53
C MET A 1 -52.96 -23.50 -76.01
N ALA A 2 -53.44 -24.45 -76.84
CA ALA A 2 -52.84 -25.01 -78.05
C ALA A 2 -51.68 -25.96 -77.69
N ASP A 3 -51.65 -27.21 -78.14
CA ASP A 3 -52.62 -27.95 -78.98
C ASP A 3 -52.37 -29.47 -78.87
N GLN A 4 -53.12 -30.27 -79.64
CA GLN A 4 -52.91 -31.69 -79.96
C GLN A 4 -53.23 -32.71 -78.84
N SER A 5 -53.88 -33.86 -79.07
CA SER A 5 -54.91 -34.36 -80.01
C SER A 5 -54.77 -35.88 -80.04
N SER A 6 -55.83 -36.62 -79.73
CA SER A 6 -55.87 -38.08 -79.91
C SER A 6 -55.85 -38.46 -81.41
N PRO A 7 -55.29 -39.63 -81.77
CA PRO A 7 -55.59 -40.30 -83.03
C PRO A 7 -56.41 -41.60 -82.83
N ALA A 8 -57.14 -41.99 -83.88
CA ALA A 8 -57.64 -43.34 -84.15
C ALA A 8 -58.67 -43.96 -83.17
N VAL A 9 -59.84 -43.34 -83.06
CA VAL A 9 -61.11 -44.10 -82.88
C VAL A 9 -61.80 -44.19 -84.25
N ASP A 10 -61.10 -44.80 -85.22
CA ASP A 10 -61.49 -44.89 -86.63
C ASP A 10 -61.25 -46.31 -87.17
N ALA A 11 -62.15 -47.24 -86.82
CA ALA A 11 -62.13 -48.62 -87.33
C ALA A 11 -63.55 -49.23 -87.46
N ALA A 12 -64.58 -48.39 -87.58
CA ALA A 12 -65.97 -48.81 -87.76
C ALA A 12 -66.66 -47.91 -88.80
N ASN A 13 -66.86 -48.43 -90.02
CA ASN A 13 -67.93 -48.09 -90.99
C ASN A 13 -67.57 -48.51 -92.43
N GLU A 14 -67.55 -49.82 -92.74
CA GLU A 14 -67.69 -50.42 -94.09
C GLU A 14 -67.70 -51.96 -93.92
N THR A 15 -68.62 -52.78 -94.46
CA THR A 15 -69.89 -52.51 -95.16
C THR A 15 -70.97 -53.49 -94.63
N LEU A 16 -72.13 -52.98 -94.20
CA LEU A 16 -73.26 -53.82 -93.77
C LEU A 16 -74.60 -53.24 -94.28
N ALA A 17 -74.90 -53.45 -95.56
CA ALA A 17 -76.15 -53.01 -96.19
C ALA A 17 -76.69 -54.10 -97.13
N GLY A 18 -77.74 -54.80 -96.69
CA GLY A 18 -78.30 -55.97 -97.38
C GLY A 18 -79.56 -56.52 -96.72
N LEU A 19 -80.51 -55.66 -96.35
CA LEU A 19 -81.70 -56.04 -95.60
C LEU A 19 -82.74 -56.78 -96.47
N ARG A 20 -82.99 -58.04 -96.08
CA ARG A 20 -84.29 -58.74 -95.86
C ARG A 20 -85.56 -58.38 -96.67
N LEU A 21 -86.42 -59.42 -96.76
CA LEU A 21 -87.87 -59.43 -97.05
C LEU A 21 -88.25 -59.29 -98.54
N SER A 22 -89.09 -60.15 -99.13
CA SER A 22 -90.39 -60.61 -98.62
C SER A 22 -90.75 -62.05 -99.04
N ILE A 23 -91.78 -62.61 -98.40
CA ILE A 23 -92.46 -63.86 -98.78
C ILE A 23 -93.92 -63.56 -99.13
N ASP A 24 -94.43 -64.14 -100.22
CA ASP A 24 -95.82 -64.63 -100.44
C ASP A 24 -96.01 -64.94 -101.94
N SER A 25 -96.65 -66.03 -102.39
CA SER A 25 -97.90 -66.74 -102.03
C SER A 25 -99.12 -66.30 -102.85
N ASN A 26 -99.15 -66.66 -104.14
CA ASN A 26 -100.32 -67.09 -104.94
C ASN A 26 -99.89 -67.33 -106.39
N GLY A 27 -100.55 -68.17 -107.19
CA GLY A 27 -101.76 -68.94 -106.93
C GLY A 27 -102.72 -68.86 -108.13
N ASN A 28 -103.11 -70.01 -108.68
CA ASN A 28 -103.82 -70.21 -109.97
C ASN A 28 -102.96 -69.92 -111.23
N GLY A 29 -103.06 -70.72 -112.31
CA GLY A 29 -103.75 -72.00 -112.44
C GLY A 29 -104.02 -72.42 -113.90
N LEU A 30 -104.72 -73.55 -114.06
CA LEU A 30 -105.25 -74.15 -115.30
C LEU A 30 -104.22 -74.93 -116.19
N PRO A 31 -104.65 -75.97 -116.94
CA PRO A 31 -104.94 -77.27 -116.33
C PRO A 31 -104.50 -78.52 -117.16
N SER A 32 -104.73 -79.71 -116.58
CA SER A 32 -105.13 -81.00 -117.21
C SER A 32 -104.39 -81.51 -118.49
N LEU A 33 -103.87 -82.75 -118.52
CA LEU A 33 -104.63 -84.02 -118.61
C LEU A 33 -105.68 -83.99 -119.76
N LEU A 34 -105.75 -84.96 -120.68
CA LEU A 34 -105.91 -86.39 -120.40
C LEU A 34 -105.60 -87.28 -121.63
N SER A 35 -105.76 -88.60 -121.46
CA SER A 35 -105.64 -89.67 -122.46
C SER A 35 -106.64 -89.60 -123.62
N SER A 36 -106.33 -90.30 -124.71
CA SER A 36 -107.22 -90.54 -125.86
C SER A 36 -108.54 -91.22 -125.49
N PRO A 37 -109.68 -90.79 -126.06
CA PRO A 37 -110.90 -91.57 -126.16
C PRO A 37 -111.20 -92.04 -127.59
N SER A 38 -111.80 -93.22 -127.74
CA SER A 38 -112.44 -93.67 -128.99
C SER A 38 -113.96 -93.76 -128.79
N VAL A 39 -114.74 -93.17 -129.70
CA VAL A 39 -116.21 -93.25 -129.78
C VAL A 39 -116.65 -93.10 -131.26
N PRO A 40 -117.86 -93.58 -131.68
CA PRO A 40 -117.95 -94.40 -132.90
C PRO A 40 -119.13 -94.00 -133.84
N GLN A 41 -119.76 -95.00 -134.49
CA GLN A 41 -120.87 -94.95 -135.48
C GLN A 41 -120.40 -94.72 -136.94
N VAL A 42 -121.09 -95.19 -137.99
CA VAL A 42 -122.53 -95.13 -138.31
C VAL A 42 -123.07 -96.38 -139.08
N ASN A 43 -124.40 -96.54 -139.07
CA ASN A 43 -125.25 -97.46 -139.88
C ASN A 43 -124.94 -97.42 -141.41
N GLY A 44 -125.38 -98.30 -142.31
CA GLY A 44 -126.46 -99.31 -142.32
C GLY A 44 -127.44 -99.04 -143.50
N ILE A 45 -128.53 -99.82 -143.61
CA ILE A 45 -129.67 -99.66 -144.58
C ILE A 45 -129.26 -99.87 -146.08
N LYS A 46 -129.77 -100.89 -146.82
CA LYS A 46 -131.16 -101.03 -147.33
C LYS A 46 -131.52 -102.45 -147.80
N SER A 47 -132.83 -102.67 -147.96
CA SER A 47 -133.54 -103.91 -148.29
C SER A 47 -133.95 -104.05 -149.77
N SER A 48 -134.03 -105.29 -150.27
CA SER A 48 -135.27 -105.91 -150.81
C SER A 48 -134.99 -107.36 -151.24
N GLY A 49 -135.99 -108.21 -151.46
CA GLY A 49 -135.77 -109.65 -151.71
C GLY A 49 -136.76 -110.35 -152.65
N HIS A 50 -136.30 -111.52 -153.12
CA HIS A 50 -136.96 -112.67 -153.77
C HIS A 50 -136.05 -113.88 -153.42
N ASN A 51 -136.47 -115.13 -153.25
CA ASN A 51 -137.80 -115.75 -153.34
C ASN A 51 -137.99 -116.80 -152.21
N GLU A 52 -139.00 -117.65 -152.30
CA GLU A 52 -139.52 -118.48 -151.20
C GLU A 52 -138.81 -119.84 -150.98
N SER A 53 -139.07 -120.46 -149.81
CA SER A 53 -138.87 -121.88 -149.43
C SER A 53 -137.47 -122.33 -148.95
N GLY A 54 -137.19 -122.22 -147.64
CA GLY A 54 -136.02 -122.91 -147.02
C GLY A 54 -135.64 -122.54 -145.57
N GLN A 55 -136.55 -121.99 -144.76
CA GLN A 55 -136.18 -120.90 -143.83
C GLN A 55 -136.01 -121.27 -142.34
N ILE A 56 -135.69 -122.53 -141.99
CA ILE A 56 -135.68 -122.98 -140.57
C ILE A 56 -134.29 -123.38 -140.03
N ALA A 57 -133.42 -123.99 -140.84
CA ALA A 57 -132.18 -124.62 -140.32
C ALA A 57 -131.08 -123.62 -139.89
N LEU A 58 -130.86 -122.55 -140.67
CA LEU A 58 -129.68 -121.67 -140.51
C LEU A 58 -129.72 -120.77 -139.26
N LEU A 59 -130.91 -120.55 -138.67
CA LEU A 59 -131.08 -119.64 -137.52
C LEU A 59 -130.57 -120.19 -136.18
N GLN A 60 -130.19 -121.47 -136.11
CA GLN A 60 -129.67 -122.07 -134.87
C GLN A 60 -128.15 -121.89 -134.72
N GLU A 61 -127.39 -122.01 -135.81
CA GLU A 61 -125.91 -121.94 -135.81
C GLU A 61 -125.38 -120.55 -135.40
N GLU A 62 -126.02 -119.49 -135.89
CA GLU A 62 -125.65 -118.09 -135.59
C GLU A 62 -125.93 -117.69 -134.13
N LEU A 63 -126.80 -118.42 -133.42
CA LEU A 63 -127.14 -118.21 -132.02
C LEU A 63 -126.11 -118.83 -131.05
N GLU A 64 -125.43 -119.92 -131.45
CA GLU A 64 -124.33 -120.47 -130.65
C GLU A 64 -123.06 -119.63 -130.78
N ARG A 65 -122.73 -119.18 -132.00
CA ARG A 65 -121.58 -118.31 -132.26
C ARG A 65 -121.59 -117.04 -131.41
N THR A 66 -122.72 -116.35 -131.37
CA THR A 66 -122.88 -115.10 -130.60
C THR A 66 -122.78 -115.31 -129.07
N ARG A 67 -123.08 -116.52 -128.56
CA ARG A 67 -122.84 -116.87 -127.15
C ARG A 67 -121.35 -117.08 -126.84
N ALA A 68 -120.60 -117.73 -127.73
CA ALA A 68 -119.17 -117.95 -127.55
C ALA A 68 -118.38 -116.63 -127.56
N GLU A 69 -118.70 -115.74 -128.51
CA GLU A 69 -118.08 -114.40 -128.60
C GLU A 69 -118.38 -113.55 -127.34
N LYS A 70 -119.59 -113.66 -126.76
CA LYS A 70 -119.90 -113.01 -125.47
C LYS A 70 -119.07 -113.57 -124.31
N GLY A 71 -118.95 -114.89 -124.18
CA GLY A 71 -118.18 -115.51 -123.09
C GLY A 71 -116.70 -115.11 -123.08
N ALA A 72 -116.10 -114.90 -124.27
CA ALA A 72 -114.75 -114.37 -124.40
C ALA A 72 -114.62 -112.91 -123.90
N LEU A 73 -115.62 -112.06 -124.15
CA LEU A 73 -115.67 -110.68 -123.66
C LEU A 73 -115.87 -110.62 -122.14
N ASP A 74 -116.77 -111.43 -121.57
CA ASP A 74 -116.99 -111.49 -120.12
C ASP A 74 -115.70 -111.93 -119.38
N ALA A 75 -114.93 -112.86 -119.95
CA ALA A 75 -113.62 -113.27 -119.42
C ALA A 75 -112.56 -112.14 -119.51
N GLN A 76 -112.50 -111.40 -120.62
CA GLN A 76 -111.61 -110.24 -120.75
C GLN A 76 -111.99 -109.12 -119.77
N TYR A 77 -113.28 -108.91 -119.53
CA TYR A 77 -113.77 -107.96 -118.53
C TYR A 77 -113.34 -108.36 -117.12
N HIS A 78 -113.44 -109.65 -116.76
CA HIS A 78 -112.97 -110.17 -115.47
C HIS A 78 -111.46 -110.01 -115.27
N ILE A 79 -110.64 -110.36 -116.29
CA ILE A 79 -109.17 -110.19 -116.22
C ILE A 79 -108.79 -108.71 -116.10
N LEU A 80 -109.52 -107.80 -116.77
CA LEU A 80 -109.31 -106.37 -116.64
C LEU A 80 -109.73 -105.87 -115.25
N LEU A 81 -110.85 -106.36 -114.70
CA LEU A 81 -111.31 -106.06 -113.34
C LEU A 81 -110.30 -106.53 -112.29
N GLU A 82 -109.74 -107.72 -112.44
CA GLU A 82 -108.67 -108.23 -111.57
C GLU A 82 -107.41 -107.38 -111.68
N LYS A 83 -106.98 -106.99 -112.89
CA LYS A 83 -105.83 -106.07 -113.05
C LYS A 83 -106.11 -104.69 -112.44
N VAL A 84 -107.29 -104.12 -112.62
CA VAL A 84 -107.67 -102.83 -112.01
C VAL A 84 -107.75 -102.96 -110.48
N THR A 85 -108.23 -104.09 -109.96
CA THR A 85 -108.28 -104.35 -108.51
C THR A 85 -106.88 -104.55 -107.94
N ALA A 86 -106.01 -105.30 -108.62
CA ALA A 86 -104.61 -105.51 -108.24
C ALA A 86 -103.78 -104.21 -108.34
N MET A 87 -104.03 -103.36 -109.35
CA MET A 87 -103.43 -102.02 -109.41
C MET A 87 -103.98 -101.13 -108.29
N ARG A 88 -105.29 -101.18 -107.98
CA ARG A 88 -105.87 -100.44 -106.86
C ARG A 88 -105.30 -100.87 -105.51
N THR A 89 -105.09 -102.16 -105.26
CA THR A 89 -104.51 -102.65 -104.00
C THR A 89 -103.01 -102.40 -103.93
N THR A 90 -102.24 -102.64 -104.99
CA THR A 90 -100.79 -102.37 -104.98
C THR A 90 -100.47 -100.87 -104.95
N LEU A 91 -101.19 -100.03 -105.72
CA LEU A 91 -101.03 -98.58 -105.68
C LEU A 91 -101.61 -97.98 -104.39
N GLY A 92 -102.72 -98.50 -103.87
CA GLY A 92 -103.26 -98.09 -102.57
C GLY A 92 -102.33 -98.42 -101.41
N ASN A 93 -101.72 -99.62 -101.43
CA ASN A 93 -100.71 -100.02 -100.45
C ASN A 93 -99.42 -99.21 -100.60
N LYS A 94 -98.99 -98.89 -101.83
CA LYS A 94 -97.83 -98.00 -102.07
C LYS A 94 -98.10 -96.58 -101.60
N LEU A 95 -99.19 -95.94 -102.02
CA LEU A 95 -99.55 -94.59 -101.57
C LEU A 95 -99.71 -94.52 -100.04
N ARG A 96 -100.21 -95.59 -99.41
CA ARG A 96 -100.24 -95.72 -97.96
C ARG A 96 -98.84 -95.85 -97.36
N GLN A 97 -97.99 -96.72 -97.89
CA GLN A 97 -96.62 -96.92 -97.44
C GLN A 97 -95.77 -95.65 -97.61
N ASP A 98 -95.93 -94.96 -98.74
CA ASP A 98 -95.27 -93.69 -99.08
C ASP A 98 -95.77 -92.56 -98.16
N ALA A 99 -97.07 -92.52 -97.83
CA ALA A 99 -97.62 -91.56 -96.86
C ALA A 99 -97.14 -91.85 -95.42
N GLU A 100 -97.13 -93.11 -94.99
CA GLU A 100 -96.58 -93.50 -93.68
C GLU A 100 -95.05 -93.29 -93.61
N GLU A 101 -94.33 -93.39 -94.73
CA GLU A 101 -92.91 -93.08 -94.82
C GLU A 101 -92.63 -91.57 -94.85
N LEU A 102 -93.49 -90.79 -95.51
CA LEU A 102 -93.43 -89.33 -95.48
C LEU A 102 -93.73 -88.82 -94.07
N ASP A 103 -94.73 -89.36 -93.37
CA ASP A 103 -95.04 -89.09 -91.96
C ASP A 103 -93.87 -89.43 -91.02
N ARG A 104 -93.21 -90.58 -91.19
CA ARG A 104 -91.97 -90.90 -90.44
C ARG A 104 -90.85 -89.90 -90.71
N ARG A 105 -90.68 -89.43 -91.95
CA ARG A 105 -89.67 -88.43 -92.31
C ARG A 105 -90.02 -87.05 -91.78
N GLU A 106 -91.29 -86.68 -91.80
CA GLU A 106 -91.81 -85.43 -91.24
C GLU A 106 -91.59 -85.40 -89.72
N GLN A 107 -91.93 -86.48 -89.00
CA GLN A 107 -91.63 -86.65 -87.57
C GLN A 107 -90.11 -86.65 -87.27
N LEU A 108 -89.29 -87.25 -88.15
CA LEU A 108 -87.83 -87.21 -88.03
C LEU A 108 -87.28 -85.80 -88.29
N ILE A 109 -87.80 -85.06 -89.26
CA ILE A 109 -87.45 -83.66 -89.52
C ILE A 109 -87.86 -82.80 -88.32
N GLN A 110 -89.08 -82.96 -87.79
CA GLN A 110 -89.56 -82.23 -86.61
C GLN A 110 -88.73 -82.51 -85.35
N SER A 111 -88.32 -83.76 -85.12
CA SER A 111 -87.44 -84.10 -83.99
C SER A 111 -85.99 -83.64 -84.18
N LEU A 112 -85.49 -83.57 -85.43
CA LEU A 112 -84.19 -82.97 -85.73
C LEU A 112 -84.21 -81.45 -85.65
N THR A 113 -85.26 -80.76 -86.14
CA THR A 113 -85.38 -79.30 -86.02
C THR A 113 -85.56 -78.90 -84.57
N ALA A 114 -86.45 -79.55 -83.81
CA ALA A 114 -86.58 -79.31 -82.38
C ALA A 114 -85.24 -79.51 -81.64
N ARG A 115 -84.47 -80.57 -81.98
CA ARG A 115 -83.14 -80.78 -81.41
C ARG A 115 -82.11 -79.74 -81.87
N THR A 116 -82.20 -79.23 -83.10
CA THR A 116 -81.35 -78.14 -83.59
C THR A 116 -81.69 -76.83 -82.91
N ASP A 117 -82.97 -76.55 -82.66
CA ASP A 117 -83.45 -75.37 -81.94
C ASP A 117 -83.05 -75.44 -80.45
N ASP A 118 -83.23 -76.59 -79.79
CA ASP A 118 -82.73 -76.86 -78.43
C ASP A 118 -81.21 -76.65 -78.35
N LEU A 119 -80.44 -77.20 -79.30
CA LEU A 119 -78.99 -77.02 -79.35
C LEU A 119 -78.61 -75.57 -79.59
N GLN A 120 -79.28 -74.86 -80.49
CA GLN A 120 -79.06 -73.44 -80.75
C GLN A 120 -79.35 -72.60 -79.51
N ILE A 121 -80.46 -72.87 -78.80
CA ILE A 121 -80.78 -72.24 -77.52
C ILE A 121 -79.67 -72.50 -76.50
N THR A 122 -79.19 -73.74 -76.35
CA THR A 122 -78.08 -74.02 -75.41
C THR A 122 -76.76 -73.35 -75.79
N VAL A 123 -76.47 -73.21 -77.10
CA VAL A 123 -75.30 -72.48 -77.60
C VAL A 123 -75.46 -70.98 -77.30
N ASP A 124 -76.63 -70.40 -77.52
CA ASP A 124 -76.88 -68.99 -77.27
C ASP A 124 -76.89 -68.66 -75.77
N THR A 125 -77.40 -69.54 -74.90
CA THR A 125 -77.27 -69.37 -73.44
C THR A 125 -75.83 -69.52 -72.98
N LEU A 126 -75.07 -70.51 -73.49
CA LEU A 126 -73.66 -70.68 -73.13
C LEU A 126 -72.79 -69.53 -73.65
N ASN A 127 -73.11 -68.95 -74.82
CA ASN A 127 -72.47 -67.73 -75.31
C ASN A 127 -72.79 -66.52 -74.41
N ALA A 128 -74.05 -66.36 -73.99
CA ALA A 128 -74.45 -65.28 -73.08
C ALA A 128 -73.78 -65.41 -71.70
N GLU A 129 -73.71 -66.63 -71.15
CA GLU A 129 -73.00 -66.94 -69.90
C GLU A 129 -71.48 -66.72 -70.03
N LEU A 130 -70.88 -67.09 -71.16
CA LEU A 130 -69.45 -66.85 -71.44
C LEU A 130 -69.14 -65.36 -71.55
N ILE A 131 -69.98 -64.57 -72.22
CA ILE A 131 -69.84 -63.11 -72.30
C ILE A 131 -69.99 -62.49 -70.91
N ALA A 132 -71.05 -62.84 -70.17
CA ALA A 132 -71.26 -62.32 -68.81
C ALA A 132 -70.11 -62.70 -67.86
N SER A 133 -69.54 -63.91 -67.99
CA SER A 133 -68.37 -64.34 -67.23
C SER A 133 -67.08 -63.61 -67.65
N ASN A 134 -66.93 -63.24 -68.92
CA ASN A 134 -65.81 -62.42 -69.38
C ASN A 134 -65.93 -60.99 -68.83
N ASP A 135 -67.09 -60.37 -68.97
CA ASP A 135 -67.36 -59.02 -68.47
C ASP A 135 -67.15 -58.91 -66.95
N GLU A 136 -67.52 -59.95 -66.20
CA GLU A 136 -67.26 -60.05 -64.75
C GLU A 136 -65.76 -60.24 -64.44
N VAL A 137 -65.02 -61.05 -65.21
CA VAL A 137 -63.57 -61.18 -65.07
C VAL A 137 -62.85 -59.86 -65.41
N GLU A 138 -63.32 -59.13 -66.41
CA GLU A 138 -62.82 -57.80 -66.74
C GLU A 138 -63.17 -56.77 -65.64
N ARG A 139 -64.37 -56.83 -65.05
CA ARG A 139 -64.74 -55.99 -63.90
C ARG A 139 -63.85 -56.27 -62.69
N VAL A 140 -63.71 -57.54 -62.31
CA VAL A 140 -62.90 -57.95 -61.15
C VAL A 140 -61.42 -57.67 -61.36
N SER A 141 -60.87 -57.84 -62.57
CA SER A 141 -59.47 -57.50 -62.84
C SER A 141 -59.22 -55.98 -62.80
N ARG A 142 -60.12 -55.16 -63.36
CA ARG A 142 -60.07 -53.69 -63.22
C ARG A 142 -60.12 -53.25 -61.75
N GLU A 143 -60.98 -53.86 -60.93
CA GLU A 143 -61.07 -53.58 -59.50
C GLU A 143 -59.82 -54.04 -58.73
N LEU A 144 -59.26 -55.20 -59.07
CA LEU A 144 -58.03 -55.72 -58.46
C LEU A 144 -56.82 -54.82 -58.79
N ASP A 145 -56.70 -54.34 -60.04
CA ASP A 145 -55.63 -53.42 -60.44
C ASP A 145 -55.85 -51.98 -59.89
N ALA A 146 -57.10 -51.55 -59.69
CA ALA A 146 -57.41 -50.32 -58.95
C ALA A 146 -57.06 -50.44 -57.45
N ILE A 147 -57.27 -51.61 -56.83
CA ILE A 147 -56.83 -51.89 -55.46
C ILE A 147 -55.30 -51.96 -55.38
N ARG A 148 -54.62 -52.54 -56.37
CA ARG A 148 -53.14 -52.57 -56.45
C ARG A 148 -52.53 -51.18 -56.61
N SER A 149 -53.01 -50.38 -57.57
CA SER A 149 -52.51 -49.02 -57.79
C SER A 149 -52.70 -48.17 -56.53
N ARG A 150 -53.91 -48.19 -55.95
CA ARG A 150 -54.15 -47.53 -54.66
C ARG A 150 -53.25 -48.06 -53.54
N ALA A 151 -53.03 -49.37 -53.41
CA ALA A 151 -52.16 -49.91 -52.37
C ALA A 151 -50.68 -49.48 -52.55
N LEU A 152 -50.22 -49.26 -53.79
CA LEU A 152 -48.91 -48.69 -54.08
C LEU A 152 -48.86 -47.19 -53.80
N GLU A 153 -49.93 -46.44 -54.11
CA GLU A 153 -50.07 -45.01 -53.78
C GLU A 153 -50.11 -44.78 -52.27
N ASP A 154 -50.94 -45.52 -51.54
CA ASP A 154 -51.04 -45.50 -50.07
C ASP A 154 -49.68 -45.86 -49.44
N ASN A 155 -48.97 -46.89 -49.96
CA ASN A 155 -47.63 -47.27 -49.47
C ASN A 155 -46.56 -46.19 -49.76
N ALA A 156 -46.56 -45.60 -50.96
CA ALA A 156 -45.65 -44.52 -51.32
C ALA A 156 -45.92 -43.25 -50.50
N TYR A 157 -47.20 -42.95 -50.23
CA TYR A 157 -47.60 -41.86 -49.36
C TYR A 157 -47.10 -42.09 -47.93
N GLU A 158 -47.38 -43.25 -47.32
CA GLU A 158 -46.86 -43.59 -45.99
C GLU A 158 -45.33 -43.57 -45.92
N SER A 159 -44.64 -44.07 -46.95
CA SER A 159 -43.17 -44.05 -47.02
C SER A 159 -42.65 -42.62 -47.01
N SER A 160 -43.23 -41.74 -47.84
CA SER A 160 -42.89 -40.31 -47.84
C SER A 160 -43.27 -39.58 -46.54
N LEU A 161 -44.29 -40.06 -45.81
CA LEU A 161 -44.66 -39.51 -44.51
C LEU A 161 -43.62 -39.90 -43.46
N ARG A 162 -43.24 -41.19 -43.38
CA ARG A 162 -42.17 -41.69 -42.50
C ARG A 162 -40.82 -41.03 -42.78
N GLU A 163 -40.49 -40.75 -44.04
CA GLU A 163 -39.29 -40.01 -44.42
C GLU A 163 -39.32 -38.56 -43.92
N ARG A 164 -40.45 -37.86 -44.07
CA ARG A 164 -40.63 -36.50 -43.51
C ARG A 164 -40.53 -36.51 -41.99
N GLU A 165 -41.25 -37.42 -41.31
CA GLU A 165 -41.20 -37.58 -39.86
C GLU A 165 -39.78 -37.84 -39.36
N ALA A 166 -39.04 -38.77 -40.00
CA ALA A 166 -37.64 -39.03 -39.67
C ALA A 166 -36.73 -37.81 -39.89
N ALA A 167 -36.94 -37.05 -40.97
CA ALA A 167 -36.21 -35.81 -41.23
C ALA A 167 -36.53 -34.71 -40.20
N GLU A 168 -37.78 -34.62 -39.71
CA GLU A 168 -38.17 -33.70 -38.64
C GLU A 168 -37.60 -34.13 -37.27
N PHE A 169 -37.63 -35.42 -36.93
CA PHE A 169 -36.99 -35.93 -35.71
C PHE A 169 -35.48 -35.66 -35.70
N GLU A 170 -34.79 -35.90 -36.81
CA GLU A 170 -33.37 -35.58 -36.95
C GLU A 170 -33.09 -34.06 -37.00
N ARG A 171 -34.05 -33.23 -37.45
CA ARG A 171 -33.96 -31.77 -37.31
C ARG A 171 -34.04 -31.35 -35.84
N VAL A 172 -35.09 -31.76 -35.13
CA VAL A 172 -35.31 -31.44 -33.71
C VAL A 172 -34.17 -31.99 -32.84
N ARG A 173 -33.62 -33.16 -33.17
CA ARG A 173 -32.41 -33.71 -32.54
C ARG A 173 -31.20 -32.78 -32.71
N ARG A 174 -30.89 -32.37 -33.95
CA ARG A 174 -29.77 -31.45 -34.22
C ARG A 174 -29.97 -30.08 -33.57
N GLU A 175 -31.19 -29.56 -33.54
CA GLU A 175 -31.54 -28.35 -32.81
C GLU A 175 -31.30 -28.51 -31.30
N LYS A 176 -31.75 -29.62 -30.69
CA LYS A 176 -31.50 -29.94 -29.27
C LYS A 176 -30.01 -30.04 -28.96
N ASP A 177 -29.25 -30.79 -29.76
CA ASP A 177 -27.83 -31.05 -29.52
C ASP A 177 -27.01 -29.74 -29.68
N GLU A 178 -27.42 -28.84 -30.57
CA GLU A 178 -26.89 -27.48 -30.71
C GLU A 178 -27.25 -26.57 -29.51
N TRP A 179 -28.49 -26.62 -29.01
CA TRP A 179 -28.87 -25.91 -27.78
C TRP A 179 -28.11 -26.43 -26.56
N GLU A 180 -27.83 -27.74 -26.47
CA GLU A 180 -26.99 -28.32 -25.43
C GLU A 180 -25.53 -27.86 -25.54
N ARG A 181 -24.96 -27.77 -26.76
CA ARG A 181 -23.63 -27.17 -26.99
C ARG A 181 -23.59 -25.72 -26.52
N VAL A 182 -24.53 -24.87 -26.95
CA VAL A 182 -24.59 -23.45 -26.58
C VAL A 182 -24.77 -23.28 -25.06
N ALA A 183 -25.61 -24.11 -24.42
CA ALA A 183 -25.79 -24.08 -22.97
C ALA A 183 -24.55 -24.55 -22.19
N MET A 184 -23.76 -25.48 -22.73
CA MET A 184 -22.48 -25.88 -22.14
C MET A 184 -21.41 -24.80 -22.30
N GLU A 185 -21.28 -24.18 -23.47
CA GLU A 185 -20.36 -23.07 -23.68
C GLU A 185 -20.67 -21.87 -22.79
N GLU A 186 -21.95 -21.52 -22.62
CA GLU A 186 -22.34 -20.39 -21.77
C GLU A 186 -22.11 -20.68 -20.27
N ARG A 187 -22.21 -21.94 -19.84
CA ARG A 187 -21.77 -22.36 -18.50
C ARG A 187 -20.27 -22.20 -18.34
N VAL A 188 -19.46 -22.65 -19.30
CA VAL A 188 -18.00 -22.49 -19.27
C VAL A 188 -17.62 -21.00 -19.21
N ARG A 189 -18.20 -20.14 -20.05
CA ARG A 189 -17.99 -18.68 -19.97
C ARG A 189 -18.40 -18.12 -18.60
N SER A 190 -19.54 -18.55 -18.05
CA SER A 190 -19.99 -18.11 -16.72
C SER A 190 -19.07 -18.59 -15.60
N GLU A 191 -18.44 -19.75 -15.72
CA GLU A 191 -17.46 -20.28 -14.76
C GLU A 191 -16.11 -19.57 -14.91
N GLU A 192 -15.66 -19.27 -16.14
CA GLU A 192 -14.49 -18.46 -16.43
C GLU A 192 -14.62 -17.03 -15.86
N TYR A 193 -15.72 -16.33 -16.14
CA TYR A 193 -15.97 -14.99 -15.61
C TYR A 193 -16.10 -15.00 -14.08
N ARG A 194 -16.66 -16.07 -13.49
CA ARG A 194 -16.70 -16.23 -12.05
C ARG A 194 -15.30 -16.43 -11.45
N ALA A 195 -14.48 -17.29 -12.05
CA ALA A 195 -13.11 -17.53 -11.61
C ALA A 195 -12.25 -16.25 -11.73
N GLN A 196 -12.42 -15.47 -12.80
CA GLN A 196 -11.79 -14.16 -12.97
C GLN A 196 -12.26 -13.16 -11.90
N ALA A 197 -13.56 -13.07 -11.63
CA ALA A 197 -14.10 -12.20 -10.59
C ALA A 197 -13.59 -12.57 -9.20
N GLU A 198 -13.53 -13.87 -8.88
CA GLU A 198 -12.97 -14.34 -7.61
C GLU A 198 -11.44 -14.16 -7.53
N SER A 199 -10.70 -14.18 -8.63
CA SER A 199 -9.27 -13.79 -8.66
C SER A 199 -9.13 -12.32 -8.31
N LEU A 200 -9.80 -11.44 -9.08
CA LEU A 200 -9.74 -9.99 -8.89
C LEU A 200 -10.21 -9.55 -7.50
N GLN A 201 -11.12 -10.29 -6.86
CA GLN A 201 -11.49 -10.08 -5.45
C GLN A 201 -10.32 -10.41 -4.51
N ARG A 202 -9.65 -11.56 -4.66
CA ARG A 202 -8.47 -11.93 -3.85
C ARG A 202 -7.31 -10.96 -4.06
N ASP A 203 -7.06 -10.57 -5.31
CA ASP A 203 -6.02 -9.59 -5.68
C ASP A 203 -6.30 -8.22 -5.03
N LEU A 204 -7.56 -7.77 -5.05
CA LEU A 204 -8.00 -6.54 -4.37
C LEU A 204 -7.90 -6.66 -2.85
N GLU A 205 -8.25 -7.80 -2.26
CA GLU A 205 -8.12 -8.06 -0.82
C GLU A 205 -6.66 -7.96 -0.37
N VAL A 206 -5.73 -8.59 -1.08
CA VAL A 206 -4.28 -8.55 -0.85
C VAL A 206 -3.76 -7.12 -0.93
N GLU A 207 -4.01 -6.41 -2.05
CA GLU A 207 -3.64 -5.00 -2.21
C GLU A 207 -4.27 -4.09 -1.14
N SER A 208 -5.49 -4.41 -0.67
CA SER A 208 -6.09 -3.69 0.45
C SER A 208 -5.37 -3.94 1.78
N ALA A 209 -4.83 -5.14 1.99
CA ALA A 209 -4.10 -5.52 3.20
C ALA A 209 -2.69 -4.90 3.20
N GLU A 210 -2.00 -4.94 2.06
CA GLU A 210 -0.68 -4.33 1.87
C GLU A 210 -0.74 -2.81 2.08
N ARG A 211 -1.71 -2.11 1.47
CA ARG A 211 -1.91 -0.67 1.67
C ARG A 211 -2.25 -0.32 3.12
N LYS A 212 -3.02 -1.16 3.83
CA LYS A 212 -3.27 -1.01 5.28
C LYS A 212 -1.97 -1.18 6.09
N SER A 213 -1.13 -2.14 5.73
CA SER A 213 0.17 -2.39 6.39
C SER A 213 1.13 -1.21 6.17
N GLN A 214 1.30 -0.76 4.93
CA GLN A 214 2.12 0.41 4.57
C GLN A 214 1.63 1.68 5.27
N ALA A 215 0.31 1.91 5.35
CA ALA A 215 -0.25 3.04 6.08
C ALA A 215 0.04 2.97 7.59
N GLN A 216 0.02 1.77 8.20
CA GLN A 216 0.44 1.60 9.60
C GLN A 216 1.94 1.80 9.79
N GLU A 217 2.78 1.44 8.82
CA GLU A 217 4.22 1.65 8.86
C GLU A 217 4.57 3.14 8.80
N VAL A 218 4.03 3.86 7.82
CA VAL A 218 4.17 5.33 7.70
C VAL A 218 3.63 6.06 8.94
N LEU A 219 2.57 5.56 9.59
CA LEU A 219 2.10 6.11 10.87
C LEU A 219 3.07 5.87 12.03
N LYS A 220 3.72 4.70 12.10
CA LYS A 220 4.78 4.41 13.10
C LYS A 220 6.00 5.28 12.86
N GLU A 221 6.46 5.41 11.61
CA GLU A 221 7.57 6.31 11.24
C GLU A 221 7.27 7.77 11.55
N ARG A 222 6.04 8.23 11.27
CA ARG A 222 5.61 9.59 11.65
C ARG A 222 5.59 9.77 13.17
N GLN A 223 5.22 8.75 13.93
CA GLN A 223 5.23 8.79 15.40
C GLN A 223 6.66 8.80 15.97
N THR A 224 7.59 8.00 15.41
CA THR A 224 9.00 8.01 15.84
C THR A 224 9.71 9.31 15.44
N ALA A 225 9.41 9.86 14.26
CA ALA A 225 9.90 11.17 13.83
C ALA A 225 9.38 12.31 14.74
N ALA A 226 8.09 12.30 15.09
CA ALA A 226 7.52 13.29 16.01
C ALA A 226 8.10 13.18 17.44
N ASN A 227 8.34 11.95 17.92
CA ASN A 227 9.02 11.72 19.21
C ASN A 227 10.48 12.24 19.17
N LEU A 228 11.23 11.92 18.11
CA LEU A 228 12.59 12.43 17.92
C LEU A 228 12.61 13.96 17.81
N GLN A 229 11.64 14.58 17.14
CA GLN A 229 11.51 16.04 17.10
C GLN A 229 11.29 16.62 18.51
N SER A 230 10.38 16.04 19.31
CA SER A 230 10.16 16.47 20.71
C SER A 230 11.44 16.36 21.53
N VAL A 231 12.17 15.25 21.45
CA VAL A 231 13.43 15.05 22.18
C VAL A 231 14.53 16.01 21.71
N LEU A 232 14.53 16.40 20.44
CA LEU A 232 15.46 17.42 19.90
C LEU A 232 15.07 18.83 20.36
N GLU A 233 13.78 19.15 20.49
CA GLU A 233 13.26 20.41 21.02
C GLU A 233 13.54 20.55 22.52
N ASP A 234 13.34 19.47 23.29
CA ASP A 234 13.74 19.36 24.70
C ASP A 234 15.25 19.56 24.84
N PHE A 235 16.08 18.89 24.04
CA PHE A 235 17.54 19.04 24.09
C PHE A 235 17.99 20.45 23.69
N GLN A 236 17.36 21.08 22.69
CA GLN A 236 17.64 22.46 22.29
C GLN A 236 17.25 23.45 23.39
N SER A 237 16.08 23.31 24.01
CA SER A 237 15.66 24.21 25.09
C SER A 237 16.53 24.06 26.35
N VAL A 238 16.90 22.84 26.73
CA VAL A 238 17.87 22.59 27.81
C VAL A 238 19.24 23.21 27.48
N LYS A 239 19.73 23.06 26.25
CA LYS A 239 21.01 23.67 25.84
C LYS A 239 20.95 25.19 25.77
N GLU A 240 19.82 25.77 25.37
CA GLU A 240 19.67 27.23 25.40
C GLU A 240 19.63 27.76 26.83
N LEU A 241 18.97 27.05 27.77
CA LEU A 241 19.00 27.39 29.20
C LEU A 241 20.41 27.26 29.80
N GLU A 242 21.14 26.20 29.47
CA GLU A 242 22.55 26.00 29.88
C GLU A 242 23.46 27.12 29.36
N ILE A 243 23.30 27.53 28.10
CA ILE A 243 24.05 28.65 27.50
C ILE A 243 23.66 29.98 28.16
N ARG A 244 22.36 30.25 28.35
CA ARG A 244 21.87 31.47 29.02
C ARG A 244 22.38 31.56 30.47
N GLN A 245 22.43 30.43 31.19
CA GLN A 245 23.01 30.37 32.53
C GLN A 245 24.53 30.64 32.49
N ALA A 246 25.28 29.97 31.61
CA ALA A 246 26.73 30.17 31.49
C ALA A 246 27.08 31.62 31.11
N VAL A 247 26.30 32.26 30.25
CA VAL A 247 26.43 33.69 29.92
C VAL A 247 26.14 34.57 31.15
N SER A 248 25.06 34.29 31.89
CA SER A 248 24.74 34.99 33.15
C SER A 248 25.87 34.85 34.18
N ASP A 249 26.42 33.65 34.35
CA ASP A 249 27.51 33.38 35.30
C ASP A 249 28.79 34.14 34.89
N VAL A 250 29.16 34.13 33.61
CA VAL A 250 30.29 34.93 33.09
C VAL A 250 30.04 36.43 33.22
N GLU A 251 28.81 36.91 32.99
CA GLU A 251 28.45 38.31 33.23
C GLU A 251 28.55 38.70 34.71
N THR A 252 28.09 37.87 35.65
CA THR A 252 28.24 38.18 37.08
C THR A 252 29.70 38.19 37.52
N GLN A 253 30.54 37.28 36.99
CA GLN A 253 31.98 37.29 37.19
C GLN A 253 32.63 38.57 36.62
N LEU A 254 32.24 38.98 35.41
CA LEU A 254 32.73 40.21 34.78
C LEU A 254 32.33 41.47 35.56
N ARG A 255 31.08 41.57 36.02
CA ARG A 255 30.59 42.66 36.87
C ARG A 255 31.35 42.70 38.21
N SER A 256 31.56 41.54 38.84
CA SER A 256 32.33 41.40 40.10
C SER A 256 33.79 41.82 39.92
N ALA A 257 34.48 41.31 38.90
CA ALA A 257 35.85 41.69 38.57
C ALA A 257 35.97 43.20 38.25
N THR A 258 34.98 43.78 37.57
CA THR A 258 34.92 45.22 37.28
C THR A 258 34.73 46.05 38.55
N ALA A 259 33.89 45.60 39.50
CA ALA A 259 33.70 46.26 40.79
C ALA A 259 34.97 46.20 41.65
N LEU A 260 35.63 45.04 41.75
CA LEU A 260 36.91 44.89 42.44
C LEU A 260 38.00 45.75 41.80
N LEU A 261 38.06 45.81 40.47
CA LEU A 261 39.00 46.68 39.73
C LEU A 261 38.71 48.18 40.00
N ALA A 262 37.45 48.57 40.17
CA ALA A 262 37.09 49.92 40.59
C ALA A 262 37.49 50.20 42.05
N GLU A 263 37.30 49.26 42.98
CA GLU A 263 37.78 49.38 44.37
C GLU A 263 39.31 49.52 44.41
N PHE A 264 40.05 48.66 43.71
CA PHE A 264 41.52 48.73 43.66
C PHE A 264 42.01 50.05 43.05
N LYS A 265 41.35 50.58 42.01
CA LYS A 265 41.65 51.92 41.46
C LYS A 265 41.38 53.03 42.48
N HIS A 266 40.25 52.99 43.17
CA HIS A 266 39.94 53.97 44.23
C HIS A 266 40.95 53.89 45.39
N ARG A 267 41.33 52.67 45.80
CA ARG A 267 42.32 52.41 46.85
C ARG A 267 43.72 52.88 46.46
N ALA A 268 44.12 52.70 45.20
CA ALA A 268 45.37 53.23 44.65
C ALA A 268 45.37 54.76 44.67
N TYR A 269 44.32 55.40 44.14
CA TYR A 269 44.17 56.87 44.16
C TYR A 269 44.19 57.45 45.59
N MET A 270 43.51 56.79 46.54
CA MET A 270 43.54 57.17 47.96
C MET A 270 44.90 56.91 48.64
N ALA A 271 45.75 56.03 48.11
CA ALA A 271 47.13 55.85 48.56
C ALA A 271 48.07 56.89 47.94
N GLU A 272 47.88 57.24 46.67
CA GLU A 272 48.60 58.29 45.96
C GLU A 272 48.34 59.68 46.58
N ASP A 273 47.10 60.00 46.93
CA ASP A 273 46.75 61.24 47.64
C ASP A 273 47.37 61.31 49.05
N LYS A 274 47.35 60.20 49.79
CA LYS A 274 48.05 60.08 51.09
C LYS A 274 49.57 60.19 50.94
N LEU A 275 50.16 59.67 49.86
CA LEU A 275 51.59 59.80 49.57
C LEU A 275 51.93 61.24 49.17
N SER A 276 51.09 61.90 48.37
CA SER A 276 51.21 63.30 47.95
C SER A 276 51.17 64.25 49.16
N SER A 277 50.15 64.12 50.01
CA SER A 277 50.01 64.90 51.25
C SER A 277 51.12 64.59 52.27
N SER A 278 51.54 63.32 52.40
CA SER A 278 52.71 62.96 53.21
C SER A 278 54.01 63.56 52.67
N SER A 279 54.19 63.63 51.36
CA SER A 279 55.35 64.27 50.70
C SER A 279 55.34 65.78 50.92
N ALA A 280 54.19 66.44 50.79
CA ALA A 280 54.03 67.87 51.11
C ALA A 280 54.34 68.15 52.59
N ASN A 281 53.88 67.30 53.51
CA ASN A 281 54.22 67.39 54.93
C ASN A 281 55.72 67.16 55.19
N ALA A 282 56.36 66.20 54.52
CA ALA A 282 57.81 65.99 54.62
C ALA A 282 58.62 67.20 54.10
N GLN A 283 58.17 67.85 53.03
CA GLN A 283 58.77 69.11 52.55
C GLN A 283 58.58 70.26 53.55
N LEU A 284 57.44 70.33 54.23
CA LEU A 284 57.17 71.31 55.29
C LEU A 284 58.04 71.05 56.53
N VAL A 285 58.18 69.80 56.97
CA VAL A 285 59.10 69.40 58.05
C VAL A 285 60.55 69.75 57.67
N SER A 286 60.98 69.48 56.43
CA SER A 286 62.33 69.85 55.96
C SER A 286 62.59 71.37 55.97
N LYS A 287 61.56 72.20 55.75
CA LYS A 287 61.65 73.67 55.91
C LYS A 287 61.75 74.06 57.39
N LEU A 288 60.88 73.53 58.24
CA LEU A 288 60.92 73.77 59.69
C LEU A 288 62.22 73.30 60.33
N GLU A 289 62.80 72.19 59.89
CA GLU A 289 64.12 71.72 60.31
C GLU A 289 65.22 72.74 59.99
N LYS A 290 65.19 73.38 58.82
CA LYS A 290 66.16 74.42 58.44
C LYS A 290 65.98 75.65 59.32
N GLU A 291 64.75 76.13 59.48
CA GLU A 291 64.44 77.22 60.40
C GLU A 291 64.88 76.92 61.84
N VAL A 292 64.68 75.69 62.34
CA VAL A 292 65.10 75.29 63.68
C VAL A 292 66.62 75.22 63.79
N LYS A 293 67.34 74.76 62.75
CA LYS A 293 68.81 74.76 62.70
C LYS A 293 69.37 76.18 62.67
N GLU A 294 68.77 77.07 61.87
CA GLU A 294 69.11 78.50 61.80
C GLU A 294 68.84 79.23 63.12
N LYS A 295 67.65 79.03 63.72
CA LYS A 295 67.28 79.59 65.03
C LYS A 295 68.18 79.03 66.15
N SER A 296 68.57 77.75 66.08
CA SER A 296 69.52 77.16 67.03
C SER A 296 70.94 77.74 66.88
N LEU A 297 71.39 78.00 65.65
CA LEU A 297 72.66 78.66 65.37
C LEU A 297 72.64 80.13 65.84
N LEU A 298 71.52 80.84 65.66
CA LEU A 298 71.30 82.18 66.21
C LEU A 298 71.31 82.18 67.75
N ILE A 299 70.64 81.22 68.40
CA ILE A 299 70.71 81.03 69.85
C ILE A 299 72.16 80.72 70.29
N GLY A 300 72.92 79.95 69.52
CA GLY A 300 74.35 79.72 69.73
C GLY A 300 75.18 81.01 69.71
N LYS A 301 74.97 81.86 68.70
CA LYS A 301 75.60 83.19 68.60
C LYS A 301 75.24 84.08 69.79
N LEU A 302 73.94 84.28 70.05
CA LEU A 302 73.46 85.11 71.16
C LEU A 302 73.95 84.61 72.53
N ARG A 303 74.08 83.29 72.73
CA ARG A 303 74.70 82.72 73.93
C ARG A 303 76.19 83.04 74.01
N HIS A 304 76.94 82.93 72.91
CA HIS A 304 78.36 83.29 72.89
C HIS A 304 78.57 84.80 73.13
N GLU A 305 77.78 85.65 72.50
CA GLU A 305 77.74 87.10 72.75
C GLU A 305 77.40 87.40 74.22
N THR A 306 76.43 86.69 74.82
CA THR A 306 76.11 86.81 76.25
C THR A 306 77.28 86.39 77.16
N VAL A 307 78.08 85.38 76.77
CA VAL A 307 79.30 85.01 77.49
C VAL A 307 80.39 86.07 77.34
N ILE A 308 80.61 86.60 76.14
CA ILE A 308 81.56 87.71 75.89
C ILE A 308 81.17 88.95 76.69
N ILE A 309 79.88 89.29 76.75
CA ILE A 309 79.37 90.42 77.55
C ILE A 309 79.57 90.18 79.06
N ASN A 310 79.41 88.95 79.54
CA ASN A 310 79.76 88.59 80.93
C ASN A 310 81.27 88.67 81.18
N GLU A 311 82.11 88.31 80.22
CA GLU A 311 83.57 88.45 80.31
C GLU A 311 83.99 89.93 80.33
N HIS A 312 83.43 90.75 79.44
CA HIS A 312 83.59 92.21 79.45
C HIS A 312 83.15 92.85 80.77
N LEU A 313 82.01 92.42 81.32
CA LEU A 313 81.52 92.86 82.64
C LEU A 313 82.48 92.44 83.76
N THR A 314 82.97 91.20 83.73
CA THR A 314 83.87 90.65 84.75
C THR A 314 85.23 91.35 84.72
N GLU A 315 85.80 91.61 83.54
CA GLU A 315 87.04 92.39 83.39
C GLU A 315 86.83 93.88 83.73
N ALA A 316 85.68 94.47 83.44
CA ALA A 316 85.35 95.83 83.88
C ALA A 316 85.28 95.92 85.42
N LEU A 317 84.64 94.97 86.08
CA LEU A 317 84.61 94.85 87.55
C LEU A 317 86.01 94.59 88.13
N ARG A 318 86.84 93.80 87.45
CA ARG A 318 88.24 93.53 87.84
C ARG A 318 89.11 94.79 87.76
N ARG A 319 88.94 95.59 86.71
CA ARG A 319 89.60 96.91 86.54
C ARG A 319 89.14 97.89 87.61
N LEU A 320 87.83 97.99 87.85
CA LEU A 320 87.26 98.87 88.89
C LEU A 320 87.85 98.54 90.27
N ARG A 321 87.89 97.26 90.65
CA ARG A 321 88.46 96.78 91.92
C ARG A 321 89.96 97.08 92.05
N THR A 322 90.71 97.10 90.96
CA THR A 322 92.13 97.50 90.96
C THR A 322 92.31 99.02 91.05
N SER A 323 91.36 99.80 90.51
CA SER A 323 91.45 101.27 90.49
C SER A 323 91.09 101.96 91.82
N SER A 324 90.46 101.25 92.76
CA SER A 324 89.92 101.86 93.99
C SER A 324 90.84 101.78 95.22
N SER A 325 92.06 101.23 95.10
CA SER A 325 92.92 100.93 96.26
C SER A 325 93.96 102.00 96.63
N ASP A 326 94.17 103.04 95.81
CA ASP A 326 95.29 103.98 95.98
C ASP A 326 94.90 105.38 96.49
N SER A 327 95.46 105.74 97.64
CA SER A 327 95.88 107.11 98.00
C SER A 327 94.83 108.24 98.13
N THR A 328 93.89 108.14 99.09
CA THR A 328 93.12 109.30 99.59
C THR A 328 93.19 109.47 101.10
N VAL A 329 94.22 110.18 101.59
CA VAL A 329 94.37 110.58 103.00
C VAL A 329 93.95 112.04 103.17
N ASP A 330 93.13 112.35 104.18
CA ASP A 330 92.54 113.70 104.34
C ASP A 330 93.60 114.76 104.76
N ARG A 331 93.86 115.69 103.83
CA ARG A 331 94.75 116.84 104.04
C ARG A 331 94.35 117.72 105.22
N ARG A 332 93.07 117.82 105.59
CA ARG A 332 92.64 118.66 106.73
C ARG A 332 93.14 118.12 108.07
N LEU A 333 93.09 116.80 108.26
CA LEU A 333 93.55 116.13 109.47
C LEU A 333 95.05 116.35 109.69
N ILE A 334 95.85 116.12 108.64
CA ILE A 334 97.31 116.33 108.60
C ILE A 334 97.65 117.80 108.90
N THR A 335 96.92 118.75 108.31
CA THR A 335 97.20 120.19 108.45
C THR A 335 96.99 120.70 109.88
N ASN A 336 95.86 120.34 110.52
CA ASN A 336 95.59 120.78 111.90
C ASN A 336 96.62 120.22 112.89
N MET A 337 96.97 118.94 112.76
CA MET A 337 97.98 118.31 113.61
C MET A 337 99.35 119.02 113.51
N LEU A 338 99.68 119.58 112.33
CA LEU A 338 100.97 120.23 112.08
C LEU A 338 101.05 121.62 112.75
N LEU A 339 99.96 122.40 112.71
CA LEU A 339 99.90 123.66 113.45
C LEU A 339 99.97 123.40 114.96
N GLN A 340 99.23 122.41 115.46
CA GLN A 340 99.22 122.03 116.89
C GLN A 340 100.63 121.67 117.40
N PHE A 341 101.40 120.94 116.57
CA PHE A 341 102.80 120.59 116.85
C PHE A 341 103.72 121.82 116.90
N LEU A 342 103.54 122.79 116.00
CA LEU A 342 104.38 123.99 115.96
C LEU A 342 104.13 124.94 117.14
N THR A 343 102.87 125.13 117.57
CA THR A 343 102.52 126.04 118.67
C THR A 343 102.83 125.50 120.07
N THR A 344 103.09 124.20 120.21
CA THR A 344 103.30 123.56 121.52
C THR A 344 104.73 123.77 122.04
N SER A 345 104.86 124.24 123.30
CA SER A 345 106.14 124.59 123.93
C SER A 345 107.14 123.42 123.97
N ARG A 346 108.43 123.72 123.87
CA ARG A 346 109.54 122.75 123.64
C ARG A 346 109.82 121.77 124.80
N GLY A 347 109.03 121.80 125.87
CA GLY A 347 109.18 120.90 127.03
C GLY A 347 108.00 119.96 127.31
N ASP A 348 106.91 120.00 126.52
CA ASP A 348 105.74 119.11 126.74
C ASP A 348 105.89 117.79 125.94
N GLY A 349 105.74 116.66 126.64
CA GLY A 349 105.84 115.31 126.08
C GLY A 349 104.80 114.99 125.00
N LYS A 350 103.63 115.66 124.99
CA LYS A 350 102.58 115.50 123.96
C LYS A 350 103.09 115.75 122.54
N ARG A 351 104.20 116.50 122.39
CA ARG A 351 104.86 116.76 121.12
C ARG A 351 105.39 115.49 120.43
N PHE A 352 105.75 114.46 121.21
CA PHE A 352 106.16 113.15 120.68
C PHE A 352 104.97 112.31 120.21
N GLU A 353 103.83 112.35 120.91
CA GLU A 353 102.62 111.60 120.52
C GLU A 353 102.10 112.08 119.16
N MET A 354 102.09 113.39 118.90
CA MET A 354 101.73 113.96 117.60
C MET A 354 102.65 113.45 116.47
N LEU A 355 103.96 113.38 116.69
CA LEU A 355 104.92 112.82 115.71
C LEU A 355 104.71 111.31 115.49
N SER A 356 104.33 110.56 116.52
CA SER A 356 103.98 109.14 116.40
C SER A 356 102.78 108.95 115.46
N ILE A 357 101.72 109.73 115.68
CA ILE A 357 100.51 109.71 114.84
C ILE A 357 100.85 110.13 113.40
N PHE A 358 101.69 111.16 113.20
CA PHE A 358 102.18 111.53 111.86
C PHE A 358 102.84 110.36 111.14
N SER A 359 103.76 109.66 111.81
CA SER A 359 104.45 108.52 111.20
C SER A 359 103.50 107.39 110.79
N SER A 360 102.45 107.15 111.57
CA SER A 360 101.43 106.13 111.28
C SER A 360 100.42 106.55 110.21
N ILE A 361 100.22 107.86 109.96
CA ILE A 361 99.17 108.36 109.06
C ILE A 361 99.70 108.77 107.68
N LEU A 362 101.00 109.05 107.59
CA LEU A 362 101.73 109.27 106.33
C LEU A 362 102.55 108.04 105.88
N SER A 363 102.52 106.95 106.65
CA SER A 363 103.31 105.73 106.41
C SER A 363 104.82 106.02 106.27
N TRP A 364 105.36 106.86 107.16
CA TRP A 364 106.79 107.19 107.15
C TRP A 364 107.66 105.95 107.32
N ASP A 365 108.70 105.83 106.50
CA ASP A 365 109.66 104.73 106.61
C ASP A 365 110.54 104.94 107.86
N ASP A 366 111.10 103.86 108.43
CA ASP A 366 111.76 103.94 109.75
C ASP A 366 112.98 104.90 109.76
N SER A 367 113.62 105.10 108.59
CA SER A 367 114.69 106.10 108.41
C SER A 367 114.21 107.56 108.52
N GLU A 368 112.94 107.83 108.20
CA GLU A 368 112.30 109.14 108.40
C GLU A 368 111.87 109.31 109.86
N ARG A 369 111.40 108.23 110.49
CA ARG A 369 110.97 108.18 111.90
C ARG A 369 112.13 108.41 112.86
N GLU A 370 113.32 107.90 112.54
CA GLU A 370 114.57 108.22 113.26
C GLU A 370 114.96 109.71 113.11
N ARG A 371 114.93 110.26 111.89
CA ARG A 371 115.24 111.68 111.63
C ARG A 371 114.26 112.66 112.29
N ALA A 372 113.01 112.27 112.47
CA ALA A 372 112.02 113.01 113.26
C ALA A 372 112.29 112.97 114.78
N GLY A 373 113.28 112.20 115.24
CA GLY A 373 113.66 112.04 116.64
C GLY A 373 112.73 111.12 117.45
N LEU A 374 111.80 110.42 116.79
CA LEU A 374 110.74 109.66 117.44
C LEU A 374 111.23 108.35 118.09
N GLN A 375 112.31 107.75 117.56
CA GLN A 375 112.87 106.49 118.05
C GLN A 375 114.39 106.60 118.24
N ARG A 376 114.89 105.93 119.29
CA ARG A 376 116.30 105.55 119.44
C ARG A 376 116.45 104.10 118.99
N ALA A 377 117.53 103.77 118.29
CA ALA A 377 117.72 102.47 117.66
C ALA A 377 117.63 101.27 118.62
N GLY A 378 116.81 100.26 118.26
CA GLY A 378 116.88 98.89 118.78
C GLY A 378 115.55 98.23 119.19
N THR A 379 115.28 97.03 118.63
CA THR A 379 114.29 96.01 119.10
C THR A 379 112.78 96.37 118.90
N GLY A 380 111.83 95.47 118.58
CA GLY A 380 111.89 94.05 118.15
C GLY A 380 110.71 93.18 118.67
N THR A 381 110.24 92.19 117.87
CA THR A 381 109.26 91.10 118.21
C THR A 381 107.75 91.51 118.32
N ASN A 382 106.68 90.68 118.21
CA ASN A 382 106.53 89.22 117.97
C ASN A 382 105.09 88.75 117.52
N ALA A 383 104.97 87.61 116.79
CA ALA A 383 103.88 86.57 116.85
C ALA A 383 102.40 86.82 116.37
N PRO A 384 101.53 85.78 116.09
CA PRO A 384 101.72 84.51 115.32
C PRO A 384 100.47 84.11 114.40
N PRO A 385 99.93 82.85 114.21
CA PRO A 385 99.48 82.37 112.85
C PRO A 385 98.10 81.62 112.71
N SER A 386 97.64 81.27 111.48
CA SER A 386 96.70 80.14 111.10
C SER A 386 96.26 80.25 109.60
N LEU A 387 96.00 79.24 108.73
CA LEU A 387 96.12 77.76 108.69
C LEU A 387 94.86 76.82 108.82
N GLY A 388 94.05 76.70 107.74
CA GLY A 388 93.57 75.38 107.20
C GLY A 388 92.07 74.97 107.20
N GLY A 389 91.48 74.73 106.01
CA GLY A 389 90.29 73.85 105.78
C GLY A 389 88.88 74.50 105.84
N ARG A 390 87.75 73.85 105.47
CA ARG A 390 87.44 72.62 104.67
C ARG A 390 85.89 72.49 104.47
N ARG A 391 85.40 71.56 103.62
CA ARG A 391 84.01 70.96 103.55
C ARG A 391 82.89 71.83 102.89
N VAL A 392 81.76 71.29 102.38
CA VAL A 392 81.33 69.90 102.00
C VAL A 392 80.22 69.91 100.93
N SER A 393 80.19 68.89 100.06
CA SER A 393 78.94 68.30 99.54
C SER A 393 79.19 66.83 99.10
N SER A 394 78.27 66.21 98.34
CA SER A 394 78.12 64.75 98.17
C SER A 394 77.53 64.41 96.77
N GLY A 395 77.57 63.17 96.23
CA GLY A 395 78.30 61.97 96.65
C GLY A 395 77.60 60.64 96.32
N SER A 396 78.39 59.56 96.21
CA SER A 396 78.03 58.12 96.05
C SER A 396 77.41 57.70 94.69
N LYS A 397 77.85 56.66 93.95
CA LYS A 397 78.42 55.31 94.20
C LYS A 397 77.37 54.25 94.63
N ILE A 398 77.11 53.09 93.99
CA ILE A 398 77.94 52.00 93.34
C ILE A 398 78.53 51.01 94.39
N PRO A 399 78.42 49.65 94.31
CA PRO A 399 77.40 48.72 93.73
C PRO A 399 77.10 47.44 94.62
N ASP A 400 76.50 46.39 94.01
CA ASP A 400 76.81 44.93 94.14
C ASP A 400 76.00 43.89 95.02
N LEU A 401 75.82 42.71 94.38
CA LEU A 401 75.58 41.30 94.80
C LEU A 401 74.44 40.76 95.72
N ASP A 402 73.96 39.57 95.31
CA ASP A 402 73.39 38.40 96.01
C ASP A 402 72.19 38.49 96.99
N LYS A 403 71.00 38.11 96.49
CA LYS A 403 70.44 36.75 96.68
C LYS A 403 69.20 36.46 95.82
N ALA A 404 68.85 35.18 95.68
CA ALA A 404 67.68 34.71 94.95
C ALA A 404 66.42 34.64 95.83
N ASP A 405 65.28 35.05 95.25
CA ASP A 405 63.99 34.36 95.33
C ASP A 405 63.09 34.90 94.17
N GLU A 406 61.92 34.28 93.96
CA GLU A 406 61.02 34.49 92.81
C GLU A 406 60.64 35.96 92.49
N PRO A 407 60.41 36.32 91.20
CA PRO A 407 59.26 35.78 90.46
C PRO A 407 59.43 35.50 88.96
N GLU A 408 58.93 34.34 88.47
CA GLU A 408 58.75 34.07 87.02
C GLU A 408 57.51 34.80 86.40
N SER A 409 57.07 35.90 87.03
CA SER A 409 55.76 36.53 86.81
C SER A 409 55.80 37.75 85.89
N PHE A 410 56.11 37.54 84.60
CA PHE A 410 55.55 38.37 83.51
C PHE A 410 55.78 37.72 82.14
N SER A 411 57.03 37.35 81.84
CA SER A 411 57.42 36.72 80.56
C SER A 411 56.68 35.40 80.34
N LYS A 412 56.54 34.57 81.38
CA LYS A 412 55.83 33.28 81.34
C LYS A 412 54.35 33.45 80.98
N MET A 413 53.66 34.43 81.60
CA MET A 413 52.28 34.79 81.24
C MET A 413 52.16 35.40 79.84
N TRP A 414 53.16 36.16 79.37
CA TRP A 414 53.15 36.71 78.01
C TRP A 414 53.34 35.62 76.94
N VAL A 415 54.19 34.63 77.21
CA VAL A 415 54.35 33.42 76.38
C VAL A 415 53.10 32.53 76.43
N GLU A 416 52.49 32.35 77.61
CA GLU A 416 51.22 31.60 77.74
C GLU A 416 50.07 32.30 77.00
N PHE A 417 49.98 33.64 77.09
CA PHE A 417 49.04 34.44 76.31
C PHE A 417 49.26 34.25 74.80
N LEU A 418 50.49 34.38 74.32
CA LEU A 418 50.82 34.19 72.90
C LEU A 418 50.52 32.76 72.40
N LEU A 419 50.81 31.71 73.18
CA LEU A 419 50.43 30.34 72.82
C LEU A 419 48.91 30.16 72.79
N LYS A 420 48.19 30.74 73.75
CA LYS A 420 46.73 30.60 73.89
C LYS A 420 45.94 31.36 72.81
N GLU A 421 46.42 32.53 72.41
CA GLU A 421 45.81 33.34 71.35
C GLU A 421 46.19 32.81 69.95
N SER A 422 47.45 32.41 69.73
CA SER A 422 47.85 31.82 68.43
C SER A 422 47.20 30.46 68.16
N ALA A 423 47.00 29.62 69.19
CA ALA A 423 46.29 28.34 69.05
C ALA A 423 44.79 28.48 68.75
N THR A 424 44.19 29.67 68.95
CA THR A 424 42.77 29.92 68.65
C THR A 424 42.53 30.63 67.30
N ALA A 425 43.59 30.98 66.56
CA ALA A 425 43.49 31.71 65.30
C ALA A 425 43.48 30.84 64.01
N SER A 426 43.62 29.51 64.12
CA SER A 426 43.86 28.64 62.96
C SER A 426 43.12 27.29 62.97
N ALA A 427 41.77 27.32 62.99
CA ALA A 427 40.94 26.17 62.64
C ALA A 427 39.67 26.63 61.88
N PRO A 428 39.25 25.93 60.79
CA PRO A 428 38.10 26.34 59.96
C PRO A 428 36.75 25.87 60.54
N VAL A 429 35.67 26.51 60.09
CA VAL A 429 34.29 26.17 60.47
C VAL A 429 33.61 25.35 59.37
N PRO A 430 33.18 24.11 59.65
CA PRO A 430 32.14 23.41 58.91
C PRO A 430 30.86 23.18 59.75
N SER A 431 29.73 22.98 59.06
CA SER A 431 28.39 22.88 59.66
C SER A 431 28.15 21.62 60.51
N PRO A 432 27.26 21.67 61.52
CA PRO A 432 26.68 20.47 62.10
C PRO A 432 25.65 19.85 61.14
N ASN A 433 25.70 18.53 60.96
CA ASN A 433 24.58 17.74 60.45
C ASN A 433 24.35 16.55 61.40
N ILE A 434 23.09 16.19 61.61
CA ILE A 434 22.69 15.19 62.61
C ILE A 434 22.71 13.81 61.99
N THR A 435 23.58 12.93 62.50
CA THR A 435 23.57 11.49 62.17
C THR A 435 23.13 10.67 63.37
N ASN A 436 21.90 10.18 63.30
CA ASN A 436 21.50 9.01 64.10
C ASN A 436 21.65 7.77 63.19
N SER A 437 22.17 6.66 63.73
CA SER A 437 22.27 5.38 62.99
C SER A 437 20.85 4.80 62.74
N THR A 438 20.60 3.85 61.83
CA THR A 438 21.43 2.71 61.44
C THR A 438 20.98 2.11 60.10
N SER A 439 21.89 1.49 59.34
CA SER A 439 21.68 0.41 58.35
C SER A 439 20.48 0.47 57.37
N SER A 440 20.78 0.81 56.12
CA SER A 440 20.25 0.08 54.93
C SER A 440 21.06 -1.23 54.71
N PRO A 441 20.72 -2.15 53.76
CA PRO A 441 19.60 -2.12 52.80
C PRO A 441 18.77 -3.43 52.68
N THR A 442 17.51 -3.32 52.24
CA THR A 442 16.82 -4.38 51.47
C THR A 442 15.64 -3.85 50.66
N THR A 443 15.52 -4.34 49.43
CA THR A 443 14.28 -4.47 48.63
C THR A 443 14.13 -5.96 48.27
N PRO A 444 12.99 -6.45 47.73
CA PRO A 444 11.71 -5.80 47.45
C PRO A 444 10.50 -6.52 48.12
N THR A 445 9.28 -6.06 47.80
CA THR A 445 8.02 -6.76 48.13
C THR A 445 7.88 -8.10 47.41
N SER A 446 7.40 -9.15 48.10
CA SER A 446 6.96 -10.40 47.46
C SER A 446 5.92 -11.18 48.29
N LEU A 447 4.66 -11.12 47.84
CA LEU A 447 3.54 -12.05 48.06
C LEU A 447 2.52 -11.76 46.93
N SER A 448 2.00 -12.69 46.12
CA SER A 448 2.15 -14.15 46.10
C SER A 448 1.92 -14.74 44.69
N HIS A 449 2.30 -16.02 44.55
CA HIS A 449 1.83 -17.06 43.59
C HIS A 449 2.60 -17.38 42.28
N SER A 450 2.96 -18.67 42.23
CA SER A 450 3.04 -19.61 41.08
C SER A 450 4.21 -19.57 40.06
N ASN A 451 5.13 -20.52 40.29
CA ASN A 451 5.66 -21.54 39.36
C ASN A 451 6.61 -21.22 38.18
N LEU A 452 7.81 -21.81 38.32
CA LEU A 452 8.50 -22.70 37.36
C LEU A 452 8.89 -22.16 35.98
N GLY A 453 10.21 -22.00 35.76
CA GLY A 453 10.81 -21.87 34.44
C GLY A 453 12.32 -21.60 34.50
N GLU A 454 13.14 -22.55 34.03
CA GLU A 454 14.56 -22.30 33.73
C GLU A 454 14.66 -21.42 32.45
N ARG A 455 15.76 -20.73 32.09
CA ARG A 455 17.17 -21.12 32.18
C ARG A 455 18.12 -19.91 31.99
N ARG A 456 19.42 -20.12 32.23
CA ARG A 456 20.54 -19.14 32.08
C ARG A 456 20.83 -18.79 30.59
N THR A 457 21.59 -17.77 30.17
CA THR A 457 22.92 -17.28 30.63
C THR A 457 23.32 -15.87 30.13
N SER A 458 24.17 -15.15 30.91
CA SER A 458 25.33 -14.28 30.54
C SER A 458 25.17 -13.18 29.45
N LEU A 459 25.51 -11.89 29.63
CA LEU A 459 26.77 -11.22 30.08
C LEU A 459 27.98 -11.58 29.17
N ASN A 460 28.83 -10.66 28.66
CA ASN A 460 29.13 -9.26 29.02
C ASN A 460 29.59 -8.40 27.78
N PRO A 461 29.80 -7.06 27.89
CA PRO A 461 30.01 -6.14 26.75
C PRO A 461 31.47 -5.56 26.65
N PRO A 462 31.73 -4.27 26.32
CA PRO A 462 31.95 -3.77 24.95
C PRO A 462 33.32 -3.06 24.73
N ARG A 463 33.62 -2.62 23.48
CA ARG A 463 34.72 -1.67 23.19
C ARG A 463 34.39 -0.57 22.15
N SER A 464 34.18 0.63 22.69
CA SER A 464 34.61 1.98 22.24
C SER A 464 35.04 2.25 20.77
N LEU A 465 34.35 3.21 20.16
CA LEU A 465 34.85 4.34 19.33
C LEU A 465 35.95 4.13 18.26
N ARG A 466 35.63 4.47 17.00
CA ARG A 466 36.31 5.55 16.25
C ARG A 466 35.51 6.05 15.03
N VAL A 467 35.61 7.36 14.75
CA VAL A 467 35.24 8.00 13.46
C VAL A 467 36.45 8.84 13.01
N PRO A 468 36.74 8.90 11.71
CA PRO A 468 37.00 10.20 11.05
C PRO A 468 36.19 10.38 9.75
N SER A 469 36.23 11.60 9.20
CA SER A 469 35.59 11.99 7.92
C SER A 469 36.69 12.37 6.88
N PRO A 470 36.46 13.15 5.81
CA PRO A 470 36.33 12.62 4.45
C PRO A 470 37.44 13.08 3.46
N ASN A 471 37.17 12.91 2.15
CA ASN A 471 38.03 13.15 0.98
C ASN A 471 39.05 12.02 0.72
N ASP A 472 39.48 11.72 -0.52
CA ASP A 472 39.50 12.57 -1.72
C ASP A 472 39.33 11.81 -3.06
N ALA A 473 39.07 12.58 -4.12
CA ALA A 473 39.38 12.41 -5.55
C ALA A 473 39.15 11.09 -6.36
N ALA A 474 38.50 11.31 -7.52
CA ALA A 474 38.85 10.81 -8.86
C ALA A 474 38.40 9.42 -9.39
N ALA A 475 38.10 9.45 -10.70
CA ALA A 475 37.50 8.42 -11.54
C ALA A 475 38.33 7.13 -11.75
N GLY A 476 37.63 6.01 -11.95
CA GLY A 476 38.18 4.72 -12.37
C GLY A 476 37.16 3.85 -13.11
N SER A 477 37.57 3.24 -14.23
CA SER A 477 36.70 2.51 -15.16
C SER A 477 36.34 1.09 -14.70
N SER A 478 35.17 0.61 -15.16
CA SER A 478 34.82 -0.78 -15.51
C SER A 478 35.04 -1.92 -14.48
N ASN A 479 33.94 -2.58 -14.10
CA ASN A 479 33.69 -3.96 -14.57
C ASN A 479 32.22 -4.42 -14.42
N LEU A 480 31.85 -5.41 -15.24
CA LEU A 480 30.58 -6.17 -15.26
C LEU A 480 30.69 -7.42 -14.33
N PRO A 481 29.70 -8.34 -14.20
CA PRO A 481 28.37 -8.44 -14.82
C PRO A 481 27.19 -8.80 -13.87
N SER A 482 25.95 -8.88 -14.39
CA SER A 482 25.01 -9.98 -14.09
C SER A 482 23.86 -10.08 -15.11
N LEU A 483 23.15 -11.21 -15.10
CA LEU A 483 22.20 -11.71 -16.09
C LEU A 483 20.82 -11.01 -16.06
N ALA A 484 20.20 -10.87 -17.24
CA ALA A 484 18.76 -10.99 -17.45
C ALA A 484 18.46 -11.49 -18.88
N SER A 485 17.47 -12.37 -19.05
CA SER A 485 17.14 -13.01 -20.34
C SER A 485 16.06 -12.25 -21.12
N PRO A 486 16.06 -12.26 -22.47
CA PRO A 486 14.96 -11.76 -23.29
C PRO A 486 13.82 -12.78 -23.39
N THR A 487 12.63 -12.35 -23.82
CA THR A 487 11.49 -13.26 -24.08
C THR A 487 10.60 -12.74 -25.23
N LEU A 488 9.90 -13.67 -25.90
CA LEU A 488 8.77 -13.48 -26.81
C LEU A 488 9.01 -12.86 -28.23
N ALA A 489 9.27 -13.79 -29.16
CA ALA A 489 8.44 -14.08 -30.34
C ALA A 489 8.10 -13.01 -31.41
N THR A 490 8.43 -13.34 -32.66
CA THR A 490 7.51 -13.35 -33.81
C THR A 490 8.05 -14.34 -34.87
N ALA A 491 7.16 -15.03 -35.60
CA ALA A 491 7.45 -16.05 -36.63
C ALA A 491 6.59 -15.75 -37.89
N PRO A 492 6.43 -16.62 -38.91
CA PRO A 492 7.17 -17.84 -39.30
C PRO A 492 7.56 -17.89 -40.81
N ARG A 493 8.32 -18.91 -41.26
CA ARG A 493 8.03 -19.64 -42.55
C ARG A 493 8.91 -20.86 -42.87
N ARG A 494 8.25 -21.87 -43.46
CA ARG A 494 8.70 -22.97 -44.35
C ARG A 494 9.46 -24.19 -43.78
N ASP A 495 8.70 -25.28 -43.80
CA ASP A 495 8.95 -26.72 -44.12
C ASP A 495 10.10 -27.03 -45.11
N PRO A 496 10.57 -28.31 -45.30
CA PRO A 496 9.83 -29.58 -45.02
C PRO A 496 10.64 -30.80 -44.48
N SER A 497 9.95 -31.97 -44.42
CA SER A 497 10.45 -33.37 -44.33
C SER A 497 11.15 -33.81 -43.02
N GLU A 498 11.02 -35.06 -42.52
CA GLU A 498 10.16 -36.22 -42.83
C GLU A 498 10.01 -37.13 -41.56
N PRO A 499 9.20 -38.21 -41.53
CA PRO A 499 8.72 -38.82 -40.27
C PRO A 499 9.64 -39.88 -39.63
N GLY A 500 9.44 -40.11 -38.33
CA GLY A 500 9.98 -41.25 -37.57
C GLY A 500 8.92 -41.81 -36.61
N ILE A 501 8.71 -43.13 -36.64
CA ILE A 501 7.70 -43.85 -35.86
C ILE A 501 8.39 -44.62 -34.73
N HIS A 502 7.93 -44.45 -33.48
CA HIS A 502 7.60 -45.58 -32.60
C HIS A 502 6.79 -45.20 -31.36
#